data_AF-A0AAD9MAQ7-F1
#
_entry.id   AF-A0AAD9MAQ7-F1
#
_cell.length_a   1.000
_cell.length_b   1.000
_cell.length_c   1.000
_cell.angle_alpha   90.00
_cell.angle_beta   90.00
_cell.angle_gamma   90.00
#
_symmetry.space_group_name_H-M   'P 1'
#
loop_
_entity.id
_entity.type
_entity.pdbx_description
1 polymer ?
#
loop_
_entity_poly.entity_id
_entity_poly.type
_entity_poly.pdbx_seq_one_letter_code
_entity_poly.pdbx_strand_id
1 'polypeptide(L)'
;MLCAGHMSTTNFKAALKDELLDVEDAESVISQEIPSLLAKMDPTMELLVSYLSGTNLGVMELLTAIKLVMGSLGLVKDPTKSSQRLLRGGELGEGQDGEGQDGEQDGEQDGEQDGEQAAVRMELDKAEEELQVTEYYLSEEQSNNRARALSVAFSKLECCPAITTVQCVRRLYKPEETLSLINILRTELIRDGWTTRYLDKSAAADDGEEEASDGSIRIVADLLCRCIDSVGPSGWLANDALLAQYGGQRETGDFFAQLKLEVSAALEGIEEAVRLRGILTQAVKYGASLQQSQSLADTGGRAGGEGVRTGQDRAEKGKARKGKAGKGKAEKGKAGKGKTAPASEGQLGQVSLQQTATLESRMLPFGLKHKVSISDHKVVAGGEMVKRSKREKGLLISKRVGPYSLESIRI
;
A
#
# COMPACT_ATOMS: atom_id res chain seq x y z
N MET A 1 2.52 -21.69 -18.80
CA MET A 1 3.92 -21.16 -18.77
C MET A 1 4.01 -19.81 -18.06
N LEU A 2 3.13 -18.85 -18.36
CA LEU A 2 3.05 -17.53 -17.70
C LEU A 2 2.88 -17.59 -16.18
N CYS A 3 1.80 -18.21 -15.69
CA CYS A 3 1.54 -18.30 -14.25
C CYS A 3 2.58 -19.11 -13.48
N ALA A 4 3.35 -19.95 -14.18
CA ALA A 4 4.42 -20.78 -13.62
C ALA A 4 5.79 -20.09 -13.64
N GLY A 5 5.89 -18.86 -14.16
CA GLY A 5 7.14 -18.09 -14.18
C GLY A 5 8.18 -18.57 -15.19
N HIS A 6 7.80 -19.43 -16.14
CA HIS A 6 8.76 -20.04 -17.08
C HIS A 6 9.07 -19.18 -18.31
N MET A 7 8.39 -18.05 -18.49
CA MET A 7 8.71 -17.09 -19.55
C MET A 7 9.76 -16.10 -19.03
N SER A 8 11.03 -16.50 -19.07
CA SER A 8 12.16 -15.62 -18.77
C SER A 8 13.09 -15.53 -19.97
N THR A 9 13.81 -14.42 -20.11
CA THR A 9 14.83 -14.23 -21.16
C THR A 9 15.83 -15.39 -21.21
N THR A 10 16.20 -15.94 -20.06
CA THR A 10 17.09 -17.10 -19.93
C THR A 10 16.51 -18.37 -20.54
N ASN A 11 15.22 -18.64 -20.32
CA ASN A 11 14.54 -19.81 -20.87
C ASN A 11 14.35 -19.67 -22.38
N PHE A 12 14.03 -18.47 -22.87
CA PHE A 12 13.96 -18.19 -24.30
C PHE A 12 15.33 -18.34 -24.98
N LYS A 13 16.39 -17.83 -24.36
CA LYS A 13 17.76 -17.99 -24.86
C LYS A 13 18.20 -19.45 -24.89
N ALA A 14 17.77 -20.25 -23.91
CA ALA A 14 18.05 -21.69 -23.91
C ALA A 14 17.26 -22.43 -25.00
N ALA A 15 16.00 -22.06 -25.23
CA ALA A 15 15.14 -22.67 -26.25
C ALA A 15 15.55 -22.31 -27.68
N LEU A 16 15.98 -21.06 -27.91
CA LEU A 16 16.35 -20.52 -29.22
C LEU A 16 17.86 -20.47 -29.43
N LYS A 17 18.62 -21.27 -28.69
CA LYS A 17 20.09 -21.19 -28.66
C LYS A 17 20.73 -21.27 -30.05
N ASP A 18 20.19 -22.10 -30.93
CA ASP A 18 20.73 -22.30 -32.28
C ASP A 18 20.41 -21.12 -33.23
N GLU A 19 19.30 -20.41 -33.01
CA GLU A 19 18.91 -19.24 -33.82
C GLU A 19 19.53 -17.93 -33.30
N LEU A 20 19.91 -17.89 -32.03
CA LEU A 20 20.44 -16.69 -31.36
C LEU A 20 21.96 -16.53 -31.42
N LEU A 21 22.70 -17.50 -31.98
CA LEU A 21 24.16 -17.51 -31.99
C LEU A 21 24.77 -16.32 -32.74
N ASP A 22 24.09 -15.83 -33.79
CA ASP A 22 24.58 -14.77 -34.67
C ASP A 22 23.95 -13.39 -34.38
N VAL A 23 23.06 -13.29 -33.39
CA VAL A 23 22.33 -12.05 -33.08
C VAL A 23 23.03 -11.29 -31.95
N GLU A 24 23.67 -10.17 -32.28
CA GLU A 24 24.16 -9.21 -31.28
C GLU A 24 22.97 -8.64 -30.47
N ASP A 25 23.17 -8.44 -29.16
CA ASP A 25 22.16 -7.90 -28.23
C ASP A 25 20.83 -8.66 -28.18
N ALA A 26 20.81 -9.96 -28.48
CA ALA A 26 19.59 -10.76 -28.52
C ALA A 26 18.79 -10.77 -27.20
N GLU A 27 19.45 -10.63 -26.05
CA GLU A 27 18.77 -10.48 -24.76
C GLU A 27 17.93 -9.21 -24.69
N SER A 28 18.41 -8.10 -25.27
CA SER A 28 17.67 -6.84 -25.32
C SER A 28 16.47 -6.90 -26.27
N VAL A 29 16.61 -7.63 -27.38
CA VAL A 29 15.54 -7.83 -28.36
C VAL A 29 14.44 -8.70 -27.75
N ILE A 30 14.80 -9.84 -27.16
CA ILE A 30 13.85 -10.73 -26.49
C ILE A 30 13.14 -10.00 -25.35
N SER A 31 13.87 -9.22 -24.56
CA SER A 31 13.30 -8.45 -23.44
C SER A 31 12.25 -7.41 -23.87
N GLN A 32 12.38 -6.89 -25.10
CA GLN A 32 11.42 -5.93 -25.65
C GLN A 32 10.25 -6.63 -26.33
N GLU A 33 10.52 -7.70 -27.07
CA GLU A 33 9.50 -8.39 -27.86
C GLU A 33 8.54 -9.24 -27.03
N ILE A 34 8.98 -9.84 -25.92
CA ILE A 34 8.07 -10.66 -25.09
C ILE A 34 6.89 -9.83 -24.55
N PRO A 35 7.10 -8.68 -23.86
CA PRO A 35 5.99 -7.85 -23.43
C PRO A 35 5.16 -7.32 -24.62
N SER A 36 5.81 -6.99 -25.74
CA SER A 36 5.15 -6.48 -26.97
C SER A 36 4.16 -7.50 -27.54
N LEU A 37 4.56 -8.78 -27.59
CA LEU A 37 3.74 -9.87 -28.09
C LEU A 37 2.60 -10.18 -27.14
N LEU A 38 2.84 -10.19 -25.82
CA LEU A 38 1.79 -10.42 -24.82
C LEU A 38 0.70 -9.33 -24.90
N ALA A 39 1.09 -8.07 -25.04
CA ALA A 39 0.16 -6.95 -25.20
C ALA A 39 -0.63 -6.98 -26.53
N LYS A 40 -0.05 -7.53 -27.60
CA LYS A 40 -0.75 -7.75 -28.89
C LYS A 40 -1.73 -8.91 -28.81
N MET A 41 -1.39 -9.97 -28.08
CA MET A 41 -2.23 -11.15 -27.90
C MET A 41 -3.43 -10.87 -26.99
N ASP A 42 -3.24 -10.05 -25.95
CA ASP A 42 -4.26 -9.72 -24.98
C ASP A 42 -4.35 -8.19 -24.76
N PRO A 43 -5.29 -7.51 -25.44
CA PRO A 43 -5.56 -6.09 -25.25
C PRO A 43 -6.07 -5.73 -23.85
N THR A 44 -6.61 -6.71 -23.09
CA THR A 44 -7.11 -6.48 -21.72
C THR A 44 -5.98 -6.37 -20.70
N MET A 45 -4.75 -6.72 -21.10
CA MET A 45 -3.51 -6.68 -20.29
C MET A 45 -3.52 -7.63 -19.09
N GLU A 46 -4.50 -8.53 -18.95
CA GLU A 46 -4.56 -9.53 -17.88
C GLU A 46 -3.37 -10.50 -17.97
N LEU A 47 -3.05 -10.93 -19.18
CA LEU A 47 -1.90 -11.79 -19.47
C LEU A 47 -0.58 -11.11 -19.09
N LEU A 48 -0.48 -9.79 -19.33
CA LEU A 48 0.68 -8.98 -18.96
C LEU A 48 0.79 -8.82 -17.45
N VAL A 49 -0.33 -8.65 -16.73
CA VAL A 49 -0.35 -8.63 -15.25
C VAL A 49 0.11 -9.97 -14.67
N SER A 50 -0.36 -11.08 -15.23
CA SER A 50 0.06 -12.43 -14.83
C SER A 50 1.55 -12.65 -15.09
N TYR A 51 2.05 -12.20 -16.25
CA TYR A 51 3.48 -12.17 -16.58
C TYR A 51 4.27 -11.39 -15.54
N LEU A 52 3.89 -10.12 -15.33
CA LEU A 52 4.53 -9.21 -14.38
C LEU A 52 4.52 -9.74 -12.96
N SER A 53 3.52 -10.51 -12.56
CA SER A 53 3.42 -11.08 -11.21
C SER A 53 4.26 -12.35 -11.07
N GLY A 54 4.14 -13.29 -12.01
CA GLY A 54 4.67 -14.66 -11.89
C GLY A 54 6.13 -14.86 -12.33
N THR A 55 6.69 -13.96 -13.14
CA THR A 55 8.03 -14.13 -13.72
C THR A 55 9.09 -13.25 -13.02
N ASN A 56 10.34 -13.71 -13.03
CA ASN A 56 11.47 -12.88 -12.61
C ASN A 56 11.96 -12.06 -13.80
N LEU A 57 11.73 -10.75 -13.76
CA LEU A 57 11.89 -9.86 -14.89
C LEU A 57 13.11 -8.97 -14.74
N GLY A 58 13.83 -8.78 -15.84
CA GLY A 58 14.88 -7.79 -15.96
C GLY A 58 14.32 -6.37 -16.13
N VAL A 59 15.20 -5.39 -15.94
CA VAL A 59 14.88 -3.96 -16.06
C VAL A 59 14.25 -3.62 -17.40
N MET A 60 14.76 -4.18 -18.51
CA MET A 60 14.25 -3.89 -19.85
C MET A 60 12.85 -4.45 -20.08
N GLU A 61 12.53 -5.62 -19.54
CA GLU A 61 11.20 -6.21 -19.66
C GLU A 61 10.17 -5.39 -18.87
N LEU A 62 10.54 -4.97 -17.65
CA LEU A 62 9.70 -4.13 -16.79
C LEU A 62 9.43 -2.77 -17.45
N LEU A 63 10.46 -2.10 -17.97
CA LEU A 63 10.31 -0.81 -18.65
C LEU A 63 9.51 -0.94 -19.95
N THR A 64 9.70 -2.00 -20.74
CA THR A 64 8.88 -2.23 -21.94
C THR A 64 7.42 -2.48 -21.56
N ALA A 65 7.15 -3.25 -20.51
CA ALA A 65 5.80 -3.47 -20.02
C ALA A 65 5.14 -2.16 -19.54
N ILE A 66 5.86 -1.33 -18.76
CA ILE A 66 5.37 -0.01 -18.34
C ILE A 66 5.05 0.85 -19.57
N LYS A 67 5.94 0.90 -20.57
CA LYS A 67 5.71 1.65 -21.82
C LYS A 67 4.45 1.20 -22.56
N LEU A 68 4.20 -0.10 -22.63
CA LEU A 68 2.99 -0.65 -23.27
C LEU A 68 1.73 -0.27 -22.49
N VAL A 69 1.76 -0.34 -21.15
CA VAL A 69 0.63 0.10 -20.31
C VAL A 69 0.39 1.60 -20.48
N MET A 70 1.44 2.43 -20.48
CA MET A 70 1.33 3.87 -20.73
C MET A 70 0.74 4.18 -22.11
N GLY A 71 1.10 3.40 -23.14
CA GLY A 71 0.51 3.48 -24.47
C GLY A 71 -0.98 3.11 -24.46
N SER A 72 -1.36 2.06 -23.73
CA SER A 72 -2.77 1.64 -23.60
C SER A 72 -3.65 2.66 -22.88
N LEU A 73 -3.07 3.46 -21.98
CA LEU A 73 -3.73 4.57 -21.30
C LEU A 73 -3.81 5.86 -22.14
N GLY A 74 -3.28 5.84 -23.37
CA GLY A 74 -3.26 7.02 -24.25
C GLY A 74 -2.31 8.14 -23.80
N LEU A 75 -1.40 7.84 -22.85
CA LEU A 75 -0.44 8.78 -22.29
C LEU A 75 0.81 8.95 -23.17
N VAL A 76 1.00 8.06 -24.14
CA VAL A 76 2.03 8.15 -25.18
C VAL A 76 1.31 8.39 -26.51
N LYS A 77 1.36 9.63 -27.01
CA LYS A 77 0.79 9.97 -28.31
C LYS A 77 1.90 9.87 -29.37
N ASP A 78 1.73 8.96 -30.34
CA ASP A 78 2.51 9.02 -31.57
C ASP A 78 2.12 10.31 -32.33
N PRO A 79 3.05 11.20 -32.69
CA PRO A 79 2.76 12.43 -33.43
C PRO A 79 2.16 12.16 -34.82
N THR A 80 2.24 10.94 -35.34
CA THR A 80 1.69 10.54 -36.65
C THR A 80 0.23 10.07 -36.60
N LYS A 81 -0.30 9.70 -35.43
CA LYS A 81 -1.69 9.22 -35.29
C LYS A 81 -2.70 10.34 -35.01
N SER A 82 -2.25 11.48 -34.49
CA SER A 82 -3.11 12.65 -34.26
C SER A 82 -3.54 13.33 -35.57
N SER A 83 -2.72 13.27 -36.62
CA SER A 83 -3.04 13.84 -37.93
C SER A 83 -4.08 13.03 -38.73
N GLN A 84 -4.23 11.72 -38.48
CA GLN A 84 -5.18 10.89 -39.25
C GLN A 84 -6.61 10.93 -38.74
N ARG A 85 -6.84 11.25 -37.45
CA ARG A 85 -8.21 11.30 -36.89
C ARG A 85 -8.95 12.61 -37.13
N LEU A 86 -8.25 13.68 -37.49
CA LEU A 86 -8.83 15.00 -37.78
C LEU A 86 -9.13 15.25 -39.26
N LEU A 87 -8.79 14.31 -40.17
CA LEU A 87 -8.92 14.48 -41.63
C LEU A 87 -10.00 13.60 -42.28
N ARG A 88 -10.83 12.89 -41.51
CA ARG A 88 -11.92 12.05 -42.04
C ARG A 88 -13.25 12.35 -41.34
N GLY A 89 -13.62 13.63 -41.30
CA GLY A 89 -14.88 14.10 -40.75
C GLY A 89 -15.27 15.41 -41.43
N GLY A 90 -15.68 15.33 -42.69
CA GLY A 90 -16.11 16.51 -43.43
C GLY A 90 -16.38 16.24 -44.90
N GLU A 91 -17.47 15.56 -45.22
CA GLU A 91 -18.28 15.90 -46.40
C GLU A 91 -19.76 15.87 -45.97
N LEU A 92 -20.27 17.08 -45.73
CA LEU A 92 -21.68 17.42 -45.61
C LEU A 92 -22.29 17.40 -47.01
N GLY A 93 -23.34 16.61 -47.21
CA GLY A 93 -24.27 16.77 -48.33
C GLY A 93 -25.43 17.65 -47.87
N GLU A 94 -25.32 18.95 -48.11
CA GLU A 94 -26.40 19.93 -47.98
C GLU A 94 -27.51 19.65 -48.99
N GLY A 95 -28.75 19.94 -48.57
CA GLY A 95 -29.93 19.86 -49.42
C GLY A 95 -30.06 21.06 -50.37
N GLN A 96 -30.75 20.84 -51.50
CA GLN A 96 -31.49 21.87 -52.21
C GLN A 96 -32.53 21.25 -53.19
N ASP A 97 -33.80 21.43 -52.84
CA ASP A 97 -34.98 21.89 -53.62
C ASP A 97 -35.34 21.29 -55.00
N GLY A 98 -36.64 20.95 -55.19
CA GLY A 98 -37.27 20.90 -56.52
C GLY A 98 -38.52 20.02 -56.72
N GLU A 99 -39.69 20.54 -56.32
CA GLU A 99 -41.07 20.42 -56.87
C GLU A 99 -41.54 19.22 -57.77
N GLY A 100 -42.74 18.68 -57.46
CA GLY A 100 -43.79 18.43 -58.47
C GLY A 100 -44.55 17.09 -58.48
N GLN A 101 -45.87 17.19 -58.23
CA GLN A 101 -47.00 16.35 -58.72
C GLN A 101 -47.43 15.06 -57.99
N ASP A 102 -48.50 15.23 -57.20
CA ASP A 102 -49.84 14.64 -57.33
C ASP A 102 -50.01 13.15 -57.69
N GLY A 103 -50.61 12.42 -56.74
CA GLY A 103 -51.20 11.10 -56.98
C GLY A 103 -51.95 10.61 -55.75
N GLU A 104 -53.23 10.95 -55.65
CA GLU A 104 -54.21 10.27 -54.79
C GLU A 104 -54.23 8.77 -55.13
N GLN A 105 -54.06 7.91 -54.12
CA GLN A 105 -54.74 6.61 -54.08
C GLN A 105 -54.75 6.06 -52.66
N ASP A 106 -55.98 5.99 -52.13
CA ASP A 106 -56.37 5.21 -50.96
C ASP A 106 -56.02 3.73 -51.14
N GLY A 107 -55.58 3.06 -50.07
CA GLY A 107 -55.48 1.60 -50.04
C GLY A 107 -54.58 1.04 -48.95
N GLU A 108 -55.17 0.77 -47.79
CA GLU A 108 -54.87 -0.34 -46.87
C GLU A 108 -53.47 -1.00 -46.96
N GLN A 109 -52.55 -0.63 -46.07
CA GLN A 109 -51.40 -1.49 -45.69
C GLN A 109 -51.07 -1.35 -44.21
N ASP A 110 -51.96 -1.84 -43.35
CA ASP A 110 -51.61 -2.28 -42.00
C ASP A 110 -50.82 -3.60 -42.13
N GLY A 111 -49.49 -3.52 -42.24
CA GLY A 111 -48.65 -4.74 -42.31
C GLY A 111 -47.14 -4.54 -42.40
N GLU A 112 -46.64 -3.36 -42.77
CA GLU A 112 -45.19 -3.15 -43.00
C GLU A 112 -44.43 -2.59 -41.78
N GLN A 113 -45.13 -2.14 -40.73
CA GLN A 113 -44.48 -1.59 -39.53
C GLN A 113 -43.76 -2.63 -38.66
N ASP A 114 -44.14 -3.92 -38.74
CA ASP A 114 -43.50 -4.99 -37.95
C ASP A 114 -42.12 -5.37 -38.52
N GLY A 115 -41.91 -5.23 -39.83
CA GLY A 115 -40.64 -5.55 -40.49
C GLY A 115 -39.54 -4.52 -40.19
N GLU A 116 -39.89 -3.23 -40.25
CA GLU A 116 -38.97 -2.14 -39.90
C GLU A 116 -38.67 -2.11 -38.41
N GLN A 117 -39.67 -2.34 -37.54
CA GLN A 117 -39.43 -2.46 -36.10
C GLN A 117 -38.57 -3.67 -35.75
N ALA A 118 -38.69 -4.79 -36.47
CA ALA A 118 -37.81 -5.95 -36.29
C ALA A 118 -36.38 -5.69 -36.76
N ALA A 119 -36.20 -4.96 -37.87
CA ALA A 119 -34.88 -4.55 -38.35
C ALA A 119 -34.21 -3.56 -37.37
N VAL A 120 -34.96 -2.57 -36.89
CA VAL A 120 -34.49 -1.62 -35.87
C VAL A 120 -34.17 -2.33 -34.55
N ARG A 121 -34.96 -3.34 -34.14
CA ARG A 121 -34.64 -4.18 -32.97
C ARG A 121 -33.37 -4.99 -33.16
N MET A 122 -33.16 -5.59 -34.33
CA MET A 122 -31.95 -6.35 -34.61
C MET A 122 -30.70 -5.44 -34.66
N GLU A 123 -30.83 -4.22 -35.20
CA GLU A 123 -29.78 -3.21 -35.17
C GLU A 123 -29.54 -2.68 -33.76
N LEU A 124 -30.59 -2.53 -32.95
CA LEU A 124 -30.51 -2.11 -31.55
C LEU A 124 -29.84 -3.18 -30.68
N ASP A 125 -30.19 -4.45 -30.85
CA ASP A 125 -29.57 -5.59 -30.16
C ASP A 125 -28.07 -5.68 -30.51
N LYS A 126 -27.72 -5.45 -31.79
CA LYS A 126 -26.32 -5.40 -32.23
C LYS A 126 -25.59 -4.19 -31.65
N ALA A 127 -26.23 -3.02 -31.62
CA ALA A 127 -25.65 -1.82 -31.02
C ALA A 127 -25.47 -1.99 -29.51
N GLU A 128 -26.39 -2.68 -28.83
CA GLU A 128 -26.32 -3.00 -27.40
C GLU A 128 -25.21 -4.02 -27.12
N GLU A 129 -25.01 -5.03 -27.99
CA GLU A 129 -23.87 -5.95 -27.92
C GLU A 129 -22.53 -5.22 -28.12
N GLU A 130 -22.44 -4.31 -29.11
CA GLU A 130 -21.27 -3.46 -29.32
C GLU A 130 -21.03 -2.52 -28.13
N LEU A 131 -22.09 -2.01 -27.49
CA LEU A 131 -22.01 -1.18 -26.29
C LEU A 131 -21.55 -1.98 -25.08
N GLN A 132 -22.06 -3.21 -24.86
CA GLN A 132 -21.59 -4.10 -23.80
C GLN A 132 -20.14 -4.52 -24.00
N VAL A 133 -19.72 -4.77 -25.24
CA VAL A 133 -18.32 -5.07 -25.56
C VAL A 133 -17.45 -3.85 -25.27
N THR A 134 -17.87 -2.63 -25.66
CA THR A 134 -17.13 -1.40 -25.36
C THR A 134 -17.14 -1.02 -23.88
N GLU A 135 -18.24 -1.27 -23.18
CA GLU A 135 -18.36 -1.11 -21.72
C GLU A 135 -17.46 -2.10 -21.00
N TYR A 136 -17.38 -3.36 -21.43
CA TYR A 136 -16.39 -4.30 -20.95
C TYR A 136 -14.95 -3.80 -21.21
N TYR A 137 -14.69 -3.17 -22.37
CA TYR A 137 -13.41 -2.50 -22.67
C TYR A 137 -13.12 -1.22 -21.88
N LEU A 138 -14.13 -0.60 -21.29
CA LEU A 138 -14.02 0.62 -20.48
C LEU A 138 -14.24 0.37 -18.99
N SER A 139 -14.61 -0.86 -18.63
CA SER A 139 -14.96 -1.26 -17.28
C SER A 139 -13.82 -0.98 -16.31
N GLU A 140 -14.18 -0.65 -15.08
CA GLU A 140 -13.25 -0.42 -13.97
C GLU A 140 -12.24 -1.56 -13.82
N GLU A 141 -12.60 -2.79 -14.18
CA GLU A 141 -11.71 -3.95 -14.18
C GLU A 141 -10.48 -3.79 -15.11
N GLN A 142 -10.62 -3.17 -16.29
CA GLN A 142 -9.48 -2.95 -17.17
C GLN A 142 -8.58 -1.82 -16.68
N SER A 143 -9.17 -0.76 -16.13
CA SER A 143 -8.42 0.30 -15.43
C SER A 143 -7.66 -0.30 -14.24
N ASN A 144 -8.30 -1.18 -13.48
CA ASN A 144 -7.74 -1.89 -12.34
C ASN A 144 -6.59 -2.82 -12.77
N ASN A 145 -6.72 -3.55 -13.88
CA ASN A 145 -5.65 -4.39 -14.39
C ASN A 145 -4.43 -3.57 -14.84
N ARG A 146 -4.62 -2.42 -15.50
CA ARG A 146 -3.54 -1.51 -15.90
C ARG A 146 -2.86 -0.85 -14.70
N ALA A 147 -3.65 -0.36 -13.73
CA ALA A 147 -3.14 0.20 -12.48
C ALA A 147 -2.34 -0.85 -11.69
N ARG A 148 -2.90 -2.06 -11.53
CA ARG A 148 -2.23 -3.19 -10.90
C ARG A 148 -0.95 -3.60 -11.64
N ALA A 149 -0.95 -3.58 -12.98
CA ALA A 149 0.25 -3.83 -13.79
C ALA A 149 1.35 -2.82 -13.45
N LEU A 150 1.01 -1.53 -13.39
CA LEU A 150 1.94 -0.47 -13.03
C LEU A 150 2.46 -0.65 -11.60
N SER A 151 1.59 -0.88 -10.61
CA SER A 151 2.00 -1.08 -9.22
C SER A 151 2.96 -2.27 -9.06
N VAL A 152 2.66 -3.41 -9.70
CA VAL A 152 3.53 -4.59 -9.68
C VAL A 152 4.86 -4.28 -10.39
N ALA A 153 4.82 -3.64 -11.56
CA ALA A 153 6.04 -3.30 -12.29
C ALA A 153 6.93 -2.32 -11.50
N PHE A 154 6.35 -1.31 -10.86
CA PHE A 154 7.08 -0.35 -10.02
C PHE A 154 7.71 -1.03 -8.80
N SER A 155 6.98 -1.93 -8.13
CA SER A 155 7.53 -2.69 -6.99
C SER A 155 8.72 -3.56 -7.39
N LYS A 156 8.70 -4.15 -8.59
CA LYS A 156 9.82 -4.94 -9.12
C LYS A 156 10.98 -4.06 -9.57
N LEU A 157 10.69 -2.90 -10.15
CA LEU A 157 11.70 -1.96 -10.63
C LEU A 157 12.49 -1.31 -9.49
N GLU A 158 11.88 -1.16 -8.32
CA GLU A 158 12.56 -0.70 -7.11
C GLU A 158 13.69 -1.65 -6.69
N CYS A 159 13.49 -2.96 -6.85
CA CYS A 159 14.52 -3.97 -6.55
C CYS A 159 15.69 -3.95 -7.53
N CYS A 160 15.56 -3.27 -8.68
CA CYS A 160 16.59 -3.19 -9.69
C CYS A 160 17.64 -2.10 -9.39
N PRO A 161 18.92 -2.28 -9.79
CA PRO A 161 19.95 -1.26 -9.62
C PRO A 161 19.59 0.05 -10.34
N ALA A 162 19.79 1.19 -9.65
CA ALA A 162 19.47 2.50 -10.18
C ALA A 162 20.21 2.82 -11.48
N ILE A 163 21.51 2.51 -11.55
CA ILE A 163 22.36 2.79 -12.74
C ILE A 163 21.83 2.06 -13.97
N THR A 164 21.48 0.78 -13.84
CA THR A 164 20.95 -0.02 -14.95
C THR A 164 19.58 0.50 -15.38
N THR A 165 18.72 0.85 -14.44
CA THR A 165 17.41 1.47 -14.73
C THR A 165 17.56 2.76 -15.53
N VAL A 166 18.40 3.68 -15.08
CA VAL A 166 18.67 4.96 -15.79
C VAL A 166 19.19 4.73 -17.20
N GLN A 167 20.13 3.79 -17.38
CA GLN A 167 20.67 3.45 -18.69
C GLN A 167 19.61 2.84 -19.62
N CYS A 168 18.77 1.94 -19.11
CA CYS A 168 17.69 1.32 -19.88
C CYS A 168 16.60 2.34 -20.25
N VAL A 169 16.21 3.23 -19.33
CA VAL A 169 15.26 4.31 -19.63
C VAL A 169 15.79 5.20 -20.76
N ARG A 170 17.07 5.63 -20.69
CA ARG A 170 17.71 6.42 -21.77
C ARG A 170 17.72 5.74 -23.14
N ARG A 171 17.75 4.41 -23.18
CA ARG A 171 17.76 3.63 -24.42
C ARG A 171 16.36 3.36 -24.98
N LEU A 172 15.39 3.10 -24.09
CA LEU A 172 14.06 2.62 -24.47
C LEU A 172 13.00 3.73 -24.57
N TYR A 173 13.18 4.83 -23.84
CA TYR A 173 12.20 5.91 -23.72
C TYR A 173 12.65 7.15 -24.47
N LYS A 174 11.72 7.76 -25.19
CA LYS A 174 11.85 9.13 -25.68
C LYS A 174 11.72 10.12 -24.50
N PRO A 175 12.24 11.36 -24.64
CA PRO A 175 12.07 12.38 -23.61
C PRO A 175 10.59 12.63 -23.26
N GLU A 176 9.70 12.63 -24.26
CA GLU A 176 8.24 12.76 -24.08
C GLU A 176 7.65 11.61 -23.26
N GLU A 177 8.04 10.36 -23.56
CA GLU A 177 7.58 9.18 -22.83
C GLU A 177 8.07 9.20 -21.37
N THR A 178 9.28 9.72 -21.15
CA THR A 178 9.83 9.88 -19.80
C THR A 178 9.06 10.93 -19.00
N LEU A 179 8.62 12.03 -19.63
CA LEU A 179 7.74 13.02 -19.01
C LEU A 179 6.37 12.45 -18.66
N SER A 180 5.78 11.65 -19.56
CA SER A 180 4.52 10.95 -19.27
C SER A 180 4.68 10.02 -18.07
N LEU A 181 5.81 9.32 -17.93
CA LEU A 181 6.10 8.48 -16.78
C LEU A 181 6.23 9.31 -15.50
N ILE A 182 6.90 10.46 -15.54
CA ILE A 182 6.98 11.36 -14.39
C ILE A 182 5.59 11.86 -13.98
N ASN A 183 4.71 12.19 -14.94
CA ASN A 183 3.35 12.62 -14.62
C ASN A 183 2.51 11.52 -13.98
N ILE A 184 2.66 10.26 -14.40
CA ILE A 184 2.01 9.12 -13.73
C ILE A 184 2.46 9.03 -12.28
N LEU A 185 3.77 9.10 -12.04
CA LEU A 185 4.32 9.03 -10.67
C LEU A 185 3.87 10.21 -9.79
N ARG A 186 3.66 11.39 -10.38
CA ARG A 186 3.07 12.53 -9.68
C ARG A 186 1.60 12.30 -9.33
N THR A 187 0.81 11.72 -10.24
CA THR A 187 -0.58 11.35 -9.95
C THR A 187 -0.66 10.31 -8.83
N GLU A 188 0.22 9.31 -8.82
CA GLU A 188 0.34 8.34 -7.72
C GLU A 188 0.68 9.03 -6.39
N LEU A 189 1.63 9.97 -6.38
CA LEU A 189 2.00 10.73 -5.18
C LEU A 189 0.82 11.53 -4.60
N ILE A 190 0.01 12.14 -5.47
CA ILE A 190 -1.15 12.95 -5.09
C ILE A 190 -2.30 12.05 -4.62
N ARG A 191 -2.56 10.96 -5.33
CA ARG A 191 -3.62 9.99 -5.03
C ARG A 191 -3.42 9.34 -3.67
N ASP A 192 -2.18 8.96 -3.35
CA ASP A 192 -1.85 8.35 -2.06
C ASP A 192 -1.93 9.33 -0.87
N GLY A 193 -2.35 10.59 -1.11
CA GLY A 193 -2.64 11.55 -0.05
C GLY A 193 -1.41 12.21 0.57
N TRP A 194 -0.20 11.96 0.06
CA TRP A 194 1.03 12.54 0.62
C TRP A 194 1.09 14.07 0.48
N THR A 195 0.38 14.62 -0.49
CA THR A 195 0.29 16.07 -0.72
C THR A 195 -1.01 16.69 -0.23
N THR A 196 -1.97 15.88 0.23
CA THR A 196 -3.28 16.37 0.67
C THR A 196 -3.23 16.80 2.13
N ARG A 197 -4.13 17.72 2.51
CA ARG A 197 -4.18 18.21 3.90
C ARG A 197 -5.07 17.28 4.72
N TYR A 198 -4.58 16.84 5.88
CA TYR A 198 -5.34 15.98 6.81
C TYR A 198 -6.72 16.54 7.24
N LEU A 199 -6.93 17.85 7.16
CA LEU A 199 -8.20 18.50 7.53
C LEU A 199 -9.16 18.69 6.36
N ASP A 200 -8.72 18.39 5.14
CA ASP A 200 -9.55 18.54 3.94
C ASP A 200 -10.43 17.30 3.75
N LYS A 201 -11.64 17.37 4.33
CA LYS A 201 -12.63 16.28 4.27
C LYS A 201 -13.22 16.06 2.87
N SER A 202 -12.96 16.96 1.91
CA SER A 202 -13.42 16.77 0.53
C SER A 202 -12.63 15.65 -0.19
N ALA A 203 -11.40 15.38 0.25
CA ALA A 203 -10.53 14.33 -0.29
C ALA A 203 -10.69 12.97 0.41
N ALA A 204 -11.44 12.90 1.52
CA ALA A 204 -11.61 11.69 2.34
C ALA A 204 -13.00 11.04 2.17
N ALA A 205 -13.79 11.51 1.20
CA ALA A 205 -15.20 11.15 1.08
C ALA A 205 -15.51 10.06 0.04
N ASP A 206 -14.55 9.62 -0.77
CA ASP A 206 -14.84 8.75 -1.93
C ASP A 206 -14.13 7.38 -1.90
N ASP A 207 -12.92 7.28 -1.35
CA ASP A 207 -12.19 6.01 -1.34
C ASP A 207 -12.27 5.39 0.06
N GLY A 208 -12.84 4.19 0.15
CA GLY A 208 -12.86 3.40 1.38
C GLY A 208 -11.45 3.33 1.98
N GLU A 209 -11.35 3.28 3.32
CA GLU A 209 -10.13 3.36 4.15
C GLU A 209 -8.98 2.40 3.70
N GLU A 210 -8.40 2.63 2.53
CA GLU A 210 -7.25 1.94 2.01
C GLU A 210 -6.06 2.74 2.52
N GLU A 211 -5.55 2.33 3.68
CA GLU A 211 -4.38 2.93 4.30
C GLU A 211 -3.28 3.08 3.25
N ALA A 212 -2.82 4.32 3.03
CA ALA A 212 -1.71 4.60 2.12
C ALA A 212 -0.54 3.69 2.50
N SER A 213 -0.15 2.80 1.58
CA SER A 213 0.93 1.86 1.83
C SER A 213 2.24 2.63 1.99
N ASP A 214 2.84 2.63 3.18
CA ASP A 214 4.15 3.26 3.46
C ASP A 214 5.26 2.86 2.44
N GLY A 215 5.09 1.74 1.73
CA GLY A 215 6.00 1.28 0.69
C GLY A 215 5.92 2.09 -0.61
N SER A 216 4.77 2.68 -0.95
CA SER A 216 4.55 3.35 -2.24
C SER A 216 5.40 4.62 -2.38
N ILE A 217 5.51 5.43 -1.32
CA ILE A 217 6.27 6.68 -1.34
C ILE A 217 7.76 6.46 -1.64
N ARG A 218 8.35 5.37 -1.13
CA ARG A 218 9.74 5.02 -1.41
C ARG A 218 9.94 4.66 -2.88
N ILE A 219 9.04 3.83 -3.41
CA ILE A 219 9.05 3.39 -4.81
C ILE A 219 8.90 4.61 -5.75
N VAL A 220 7.93 5.47 -5.46
CA VAL A 220 7.65 6.69 -6.25
C VAL A 220 8.84 7.63 -6.23
N ALA A 221 9.42 7.92 -5.05
CA ALA A 221 10.56 8.81 -4.92
C ALA A 221 11.81 8.31 -5.68
N ASP A 222 12.16 7.03 -5.49
CA ASP A 222 13.31 6.42 -6.16
C ASP A 222 13.13 6.38 -7.69
N LEU A 223 11.94 6.01 -8.17
CA LEU A 223 11.67 5.96 -9.61
C LEU A 223 11.62 7.37 -10.22
N LEU A 224 11.06 8.36 -9.52
CA LEU A 224 11.02 9.75 -9.98
C LEU A 224 12.44 10.32 -10.11
N CYS A 225 13.33 10.05 -9.16
CA CYS A 225 14.75 10.40 -9.27
C CYS A 225 15.42 9.72 -10.48
N ARG A 226 15.23 8.41 -10.66
CA ARG A 226 15.80 7.67 -11.81
C ARG A 226 15.29 8.21 -13.16
N CYS A 227 14.03 8.60 -13.25
CA CYS A 227 13.46 9.23 -14.45
C CYS A 227 14.09 10.59 -14.74
N ILE A 228 14.23 11.46 -13.72
CA ILE A 228 14.88 12.77 -13.87
C ILE A 228 16.34 12.63 -14.29
N ASP A 229 17.07 11.71 -13.66
CA ASP A 229 18.46 11.40 -13.97
C ASP A 229 18.61 10.86 -15.40
N SER A 230 17.64 10.08 -15.88
CA SER A 230 17.67 9.55 -17.24
C SER A 230 17.59 10.64 -18.31
N VAL A 231 16.77 11.68 -18.12
CA VAL A 231 16.67 12.81 -19.07
C VAL A 231 17.95 13.65 -19.07
N GLY A 232 18.51 13.91 -17.89
CA GLY A 232 19.71 14.73 -17.72
C GLY A 232 19.55 16.20 -18.15
N PRO A 233 20.54 17.06 -17.86
CA PRO A 233 20.41 18.50 -18.08
C PRO A 233 20.23 18.89 -19.56
N SER A 234 20.85 18.13 -20.48
CA SER A 234 20.72 18.36 -21.93
C SER A 234 19.34 17.99 -22.46
N GLY A 235 18.70 16.96 -21.89
CA GLY A 235 17.36 16.55 -22.30
C GLY A 235 16.32 17.62 -21.98
N TRP A 236 16.40 18.23 -20.79
CA TRP A 236 15.45 19.27 -20.37
C TRP A 236 15.53 20.54 -21.24
N LEU A 237 16.75 20.99 -21.59
CA LEU A 237 16.94 22.14 -22.48
C LEU A 237 16.43 21.88 -23.90
N ALA A 238 16.65 20.67 -24.44
CA ALA A 238 16.17 20.32 -25.78
C ALA A 238 14.64 20.14 -25.82
N ASN A 239 14.05 19.64 -24.73
CA ASN A 239 12.61 19.38 -24.66
C ASN A 239 11.80 20.65 -24.41
N ASP A 240 12.39 21.73 -23.91
CA ASP A 240 11.71 23.03 -23.72
C ASP A 240 11.19 23.59 -25.06
N ALA A 241 11.98 23.46 -26.13
CA ALA A 241 11.58 23.81 -27.50
C ALA A 241 10.50 22.87 -28.09
N LEU A 242 10.40 21.65 -27.58
CA LEU A 242 9.53 20.58 -28.08
C LEU A 242 8.18 20.59 -27.34
N LEU A 243 8.19 20.87 -26.04
CA LEU A 243 6.99 21.13 -25.22
C LEU A 243 6.26 22.40 -25.67
N ALA A 244 6.99 23.41 -26.18
CA ALA A 244 6.40 24.58 -26.82
C ALA A 244 5.54 24.24 -28.06
N GLN A 245 5.78 23.11 -28.74
CA GLN A 245 4.96 22.65 -29.86
C GLN A 245 3.68 21.93 -29.43
N TYR A 246 3.62 21.40 -28.20
CA TYR A 246 2.50 20.61 -27.69
C TYR A 246 1.35 21.45 -27.08
N GLY A 247 1.34 22.77 -27.30
CA GLY A 247 0.11 23.58 -27.20
C GLY A 247 -0.28 24.08 -25.81
N GLY A 248 0.67 24.26 -24.89
CA GLY A 248 0.42 24.98 -23.65
C GLY A 248 1.65 25.77 -23.23
N GLN A 249 1.47 27.04 -22.87
CA GLN A 249 2.45 27.83 -22.12
C GLN A 249 2.72 27.18 -20.75
N ARG A 250 3.44 26.07 -20.73
CA ARG A 250 4.08 25.56 -19.52
C ARG A 250 5.54 25.43 -19.86
N GLU A 251 6.27 26.48 -19.53
CA GLU A 251 7.73 26.45 -19.53
C GLU A 251 8.16 25.28 -18.65
N THR A 252 9.23 24.58 -19.04
CA THR A 252 9.81 23.51 -18.19
C THR A 252 10.06 23.99 -16.75
N GLY A 253 10.30 25.30 -16.56
CA GLY A 253 10.37 25.98 -15.27
C GLY A 253 9.11 25.84 -14.40
N ASP A 254 7.91 26.04 -14.95
CA ASP A 254 6.65 25.91 -14.20
C ASP A 254 6.39 24.46 -13.77
N PHE A 255 6.73 23.51 -14.64
CA PHE A 255 6.63 22.08 -14.33
C PHE A 255 7.51 21.73 -13.12
N PHE A 256 8.78 22.15 -13.12
CA PHE A 256 9.69 21.89 -12.00
C PHE A 256 9.32 22.65 -10.74
N ALA A 257 8.81 23.88 -10.88
CA ALA A 257 8.30 24.63 -9.74
C ALA A 257 7.14 23.90 -9.06
N GLN A 258 6.19 23.39 -9.84
CA GLN A 258 5.07 22.61 -9.32
C GLN A 258 5.54 21.29 -8.69
N LEU A 259 6.39 20.52 -9.38
CA LEU A 259 6.94 19.28 -8.85
C LEU A 259 7.70 19.50 -7.54
N LYS A 260 8.48 20.59 -7.46
CA LYS A 260 9.18 20.98 -6.23
C LYS A 260 8.22 21.28 -5.09
N LEU A 261 7.11 21.99 -5.35
CA LEU A 261 6.11 22.27 -4.33
C LEU A 261 5.44 20.97 -3.82
N GLU A 262 5.07 20.06 -4.72
CA GLU A 262 4.49 18.76 -4.38
C GLU A 262 5.46 17.91 -3.52
N VAL A 263 6.71 17.78 -3.94
CA VAL A 263 7.74 17.03 -3.19
C VAL A 263 8.05 17.69 -1.83
N SER A 264 8.06 19.02 -1.77
CA SER A 264 8.29 19.73 -0.50
C SER A 264 7.15 19.51 0.50
N ALA A 265 5.90 19.51 0.03
CA ALA A 265 4.74 19.20 0.86
C ALA A 265 4.78 17.77 1.39
N ALA A 266 5.11 16.79 0.54
CA ALA A 266 5.26 15.40 0.95
C ALA A 266 6.40 15.23 1.99
N LEU A 267 7.54 15.90 1.79
CA LEU A 267 8.66 15.86 2.72
C LEU A 267 8.30 16.43 4.10
N GLU A 268 7.66 17.60 4.14
CA GLU A 268 7.20 18.22 5.39
C GLU A 268 6.22 17.30 6.14
N GLY A 269 5.31 16.65 5.41
CA GLY A 269 4.42 15.63 5.98
C GLY A 269 5.16 14.44 6.60
N ILE A 270 6.19 13.93 5.93
CA ILE A 270 7.01 12.81 6.43
C ILE A 270 7.84 13.23 7.66
N GLU A 271 8.45 14.41 7.65
CA GLU A 271 9.22 14.93 8.78
C GLU A 271 8.34 15.07 10.03
N GLU A 272 7.13 15.61 9.86
CA GLU A 272 6.14 15.73 10.91
C GLU A 272 5.67 14.35 11.42
N ALA A 273 5.42 13.40 10.51
CA ALA A 273 5.05 12.03 10.87
C ALA A 273 6.16 11.32 11.68
N VAL A 274 7.43 11.48 11.30
CA VAL A 274 8.57 10.92 12.05
C VAL A 274 8.69 11.57 13.42
N ARG A 275 8.50 12.90 13.51
CA ARG A 275 8.52 13.63 14.79
C ARG A 275 7.42 13.15 15.72
N LEU A 276 6.18 13.06 15.22
CA LEU A 276 5.03 12.58 15.98
C LEU A 276 5.19 11.12 16.39
N ARG A 277 5.64 10.25 15.47
CA ARG A 277 5.97 8.85 15.79
C ARG A 277 6.98 8.76 16.93
N GLY A 278 8.02 9.60 16.94
CA GLY A 278 8.99 9.68 18.02
C GLY A 278 8.34 9.99 19.37
N ILE A 279 7.55 11.07 19.43
CA ILE A 279 6.88 11.51 20.66
C ILE A 279 5.84 10.47 21.14
N LEU A 280 4.97 10.01 20.23
CA LEU A 280 3.92 9.04 20.53
C LEU A 280 4.49 7.71 20.98
N THR A 281 5.55 7.20 20.32
CA THR A 281 6.19 5.95 20.72
C THR A 281 6.74 6.04 22.15
N GLN A 282 7.34 7.17 22.54
CA GLN A 282 7.83 7.35 23.91
C GLN A 282 6.69 7.47 24.92
N ALA A 283 5.62 8.21 24.58
CA ALA A 283 4.45 8.34 25.42
C ALA A 283 3.75 6.98 25.64
N VAL A 284 3.57 6.18 24.59
CA VAL A 284 2.99 4.84 24.65
C VAL A 284 3.87 3.90 25.47
N LYS A 285 5.19 3.88 25.25
CA LYS A 285 6.13 3.07 26.05
C LYS A 285 6.09 3.43 27.52
N TYR A 286 6.03 4.72 27.84
CA TYR A 286 5.91 5.20 29.21
C TYR A 286 4.58 4.76 29.84
N GLY A 287 3.46 4.94 29.12
CA GLY A 287 2.14 4.49 29.57
C GLY A 287 2.08 2.98 29.84
N ALA A 288 2.60 2.16 28.92
CA ALA A 288 2.67 0.71 29.09
C ALA A 288 3.53 0.32 30.29
N SER A 289 4.67 0.99 30.48
CA SER A 289 5.56 0.73 31.62
C SER A 289 4.92 1.12 32.96
N LEU A 290 4.13 2.20 32.99
CA LEU A 290 3.37 2.58 34.18
C LEU A 290 2.30 1.54 34.53
N GLN A 291 1.54 1.06 33.55
CA GLN A 291 0.52 0.01 33.75
C GLN A 291 1.16 -1.27 34.31
N GLN A 292 2.34 -1.65 33.80
CA GLN A 292 3.10 -2.79 34.33
C GLN A 292 3.55 -2.54 35.78
N SER A 293 4.00 -1.33 36.11
CA SER A 293 4.42 -1.00 37.48
C SER A 293 3.24 -0.98 38.48
N GLN A 294 2.05 -0.55 38.04
CA GLN A 294 0.84 -0.51 38.86
C GLN A 294 0.30 -1.93 39.13
N SER A 295 0.23 -2.79 38.11
CA SER A 295 -0.21 -4.19 38.28
C SER A 295 0.70 -5.00 39.22
N LEU A 296 2.02 -4.73 39.21
CA LEU A 296 2.97 -5.33 40.16
C LEU A 296 2.83 -4.78 41.59
N ALA A 297 2.40 -3.53 41.76
CA ALA A 297 2.17 -2.94 43.07
C ALA A 297 0.87 -3.48 43.72
N ASP A 298 -0.20 -3.62 42.94
CA ASP A 298 -1.50 -4.10 43.44
C ASP A 298 -1.46 -5.59 43.85
N THR A 299 -0.64 -6.40 43.18
CA THR A 299 -0.45 -7.81 43.53
C THR A 299 0.43 -8.01 44.77
N GLY A 300 1.36 -7.08 45.05
CA GLY A 300 2.20 -7.09 46.26
C GLY A 300 1.48 -6.67 47.54
N GLY A 301 0.42 -5.87 47.44
CA GLY A 301 -0.36 -5.39 48.58
C GLY A 301 -1.29 -6.43 49.22
N ARG A 302 -1.56 -7.54 48.54
CA ARG A 302 -2.52 -8.58 49.00
C ARG A 302 -1.87 -9.77 49.70
N ALA A 303 -0.54 -9.87 49.70
CA ALA A 303 0.23 -10.98 50.28
C ALA A 303 0.83 -10.70 51.68
N GLY A 304 0.37 -9.64 52.35
CA GLY A 304 0.88 -9.20 53.66
C GLY A 304 0.07 -9.65 54.88
N GLY A 305 -0.85 -10.59 54.74
CA GLY A 305 -1.76 -11.01 55.81
C GLY A 305 -2.00 -12.50 55.84
N GLU A 306 -0.97 -13.30 56.10
CA GLU A 306 -1.10 -14.58 56.80
C GLU A 306 0.29 -15.09 57.20
N GLY A 307 0.66 -14.76 58.44
CA GLY A 307 1.82 -15.32 59.10
C GLY A 307 1.48 -16.63 59.80
N VAL A 308 2.27 -17.65 59.45
CA VAL A 308 2.82 -18.67 60.36
C VAL A 308 1.87 -19.80 60.80
N ARG A 309 2.11 -21.01 60.25
CA ARG A 309 2.49 -22.17 61.08
C ARG A 309 3.67 -22.92 60.47
N THR A 310 4.66 -23.10 61.34
CA THR A 310 5.95 -23.76 61.22
C THR A 310 5.87 -25.28 61.05
N GLY A 311 6.89 -25.82 60.38
CA GLY A 311 7.49 -27.11 60.69
C GLY A 311 7.08 -28.25 59.76
N GLN A 312 8.01 -28.76 58.95
CA GLN A 312 8.82 -29.91 59.35
C GLN A 312 9.74 -30.32 58.18
N ASP A 313 11.04 -30.22 58.40
CA ASP A 313 12.06 -30.89 57.62
C ASP A 313 11.82 -32.41 57.62
N ARG A 314 11.85 -33.05 56.45
CA ARG A 314 12.41 -34.41 56.37
C ARG A 314 13.00 -34.71 55.01
N ALA A 315 14.22 -35.21 55.11
CA ALA A 315 15.15 -35.61 54.07
C ALA A 315 14.63 -36.67 53.08
N GLU A 316 15.26 -36.64 51.90
CA GLU A 316 15.73 -37.77 51.10
C GLU A 316 14.90 -39.06 51.05
N LYS A 317 14.46 -39.42 49.83
CA LYS A 317 15.01 -40.59 49.11
C LYS A 317 14.45 -40.64 47.69
N GLY A 318 15.36 -40.79 46.73
CA GLY A 318 15.01 -41.02 45.34
C GLY A 318 14.35 -42.38 45.09
N LYS A 319 13.66 -42.48 43.96
CA LYS A 319 13.75 -43.62 43.03
C LYS A 319 13.04 -43.28 41.73
N ALA A 320 13.80 -43.40 40.64
CA ALA A 320 13.29 -43.47 39.28
C ALA A 320 12.34 -44.67 39.12
N ARG A 321 11.27 -44.51 38.33
CA ARG A 321 10.77 -45.59 37.48
C ARG A 321 10.01 -45.08 36.26
N LYS A 322 10.34 -45.74 35.16
CA LYS A 322 9.95 -45.56 33.77
C LYS A 322 8.58 -46.17 33.48
N GLY A 323 7.89 -45.59 32.49
CA GLY A 323 6.88 -46.25 31.64
C GLY A 323 5.44 -46.17 32.16
N LYS A 324 4.39 -46.24 31.36
CA LYS A 324 4.21 -46.35 29.89
C LYS A 324 2.71 -46.06 29.66
N ALA A 325 2.38 -45.51 28.49
CA ALA A 325 1.10 -45.47 27.76
C ALA A 325 -0.22 -45.91 28.45
N GLY A 326 -1.26 -45.10 28.29
CA GLY A 326 -2.66 -45.48 28.49
C GLY A 326 -3.61 -44.52 27.77
N LYS A 327 -4.43 -45.06 26.86
CA LYS A 327 -5.31 -44.42 25.88
C LYS A 327 -6.76 -44.58 26.35
N GLY A 328 -7.64 -43.59 26.16
CA GLY A 328 -9.11 -43.71 26.32
C GLY A 328 -9.76 -42.32 26.50
N LYS A 329 -10.33 -41.66 25.48
CA LYS A 329 -11.67 -41.78 24.83
C LYS A 329 -12.90 -41.47 25.72
N ALA A 330 -13.73 -40.56 25.17
CA ALA A 330 -15.16 -40.28 25.43
C ALA A 330 -15.46 -39.52 26.76
N GLU A 331 -16.44 -38.64 26.90
CA GLU A 331 -17.68 -38.39 26.15
C GLU A 331 -18.33 -37.05 26.59
N LYS A 332 -19.12 -36.44 25.68
CA LYS A 332 -20.35 -35.63 25.86
C LYS A 332 -20.46 -34.54 26.96
N GLY A 333 -20.60 -33.30 26.47
CA GLY A 333 -21.93 -32.66 26.34
C GLY A 333 -22.44 -31.78 27.49
N LYS A 334 -22.65 -30.48 27.21
CA LYS A 334 -23.99 -29.84 27.31
C LYS A 334 -23.95 -28.39 26.81
N ALA A 335 -24.79 -28.13 25.81
CA ALA A 335 -25.28 -26.80 25.50
C ALA A 335 -26.32 -26.37 26.55
N GLY A 336 -26.27 -25.11 26.97
CA GLY A 336 -27.24 -24.50 27.86
C GLY A 336 -27.61 -23.09 27.36
N LYS A 337 -28.79 -22.98 26.74
CA LYS A 337 -29.52 -21.73 26.50
C LYS A 337 -30.09 -21.20 27.83
N GLY A 338 -30.19 -19.88 27.95
CA GLY A 338 -31.05 -19.19 28.91
C GLY A 338 -30.50 -17.79 29.18
N LYS A 339 -31.04 -16.73 28.56
CA LYS A 339 -32.25 -15.97 28.89
C LYS A 339 -31.91 -14.67 29.62
N THR A 340 -32.59 -13.63 29.16
CA THR A 340 -32.48 -12.21 29.40
C THR A 340 -33.16 -11.71 30.69
N ALA A 341 -32.59 -10.62 31.22
CA ALA A 341 -33.15 -9.54 32.06
C ALA A 341 -33.37 -9.79 33.58
N PRO A 342 -33.46 -8.76 34.46
CA PRO A 342 -33.19 -7.31 34.32
C PRO A 342 -32.24 -6.73 35.41
N ALA A 343 -32.08 -5.40 35.39
CA ALA A 343 -31.25 -4.52 36.21
C ALA A 343 -31.19 -4.79 37.73
N SER A 344 -30.01 -4.56 38.31
CA SER A 344 -29.88 -3.98 39.64
C SER A 344 -28.61 -3.12 39.73
N GLU A 345 -28.79 -1.90 40.20
CA GLU A 345 -27.75 -0.96 40.59
C GLU A 345 -26.77 -1.64 41.55
N GLY A 346 -25.54 -1.82 41.08
CA GLY A 346 -24.43 -2.35 41.86
C GLY A 346 -23.28 -1.35 41.82
N GLN A 347 -23.47 -0.25 42.55
CA GLN A 347 -22.45 0.52 43.26
C GLN A 347 -21.01 0.20 42.83
N LEU A 348 -20.51 0.95 41.84
CA LEU A 348 -19.09 1.01 41.52
C LEU A 348 -18.36 1.38 42.81
N GLY A 349 -17.67 0.39 43.39
CA GLY A 349 -16.74 0.60 44.48
C GLY A 349 -15.66 1.56 44.01
N GLN A 350 -15.85 2.84 44.32
CA GLN A 350 -14.82 3.84 44.31
C GLN A 350 -13.72 3.37 45.26
N VAL A 351 -12.70 2.71 44.72
CA VAL A 351 -11.44 2.55 45.44
C VAL A 351 -10.69 3.87 45.27
N SER A 352 -10.77 4.67 46.33
CA SER A 352 -10.16 5.98 46.48
C SER A 352 -8.68 5.96 46.10
N LEU A 353 -8.38 6.59 44.97
CA LEU A 353 -7.11 7.27 44.72
C LEU A 353 -7.40 8.77 44.77
N GLN A 354 -7.81 9.28 45.94
CA GLN A 354 -7.57 10.68 46.27
C GLN A 354 -6.09 10.85 46.65
N GLN A 355 -5.21 10.66 45.67
CA GLN A 355 -4.13 11.63 45.52
C GLN A 355 -4.80 12.83 44.87
N THR A 356 -4.79 13.97 45.56
CA THR A 356 -5.29 15.25 45.06
C THR A 356 -4.90 15.41 43.60
N ALA A 357 -5.87 15.33 42.69
CA ALA A 357 -5.63 15.52 41.27
C ALA A 357 -5.34 17.01 41.03
N THR A 358 -4.14 17.44 41.39
CA THR A 358 -3.60 18.73 41.00
C THR A 358 -3.43 18.73 39.48
N LEU A 359 -3.46 19.90 38.83
CA LEU A 359 -3.16 20.02 37.40
C LEU A 359 -1.83 19.32 37.04
N GLU A 360 -0.86 19.36 37.96
CA GLU A 360 0.43 18.68 37.86
C GLU A 360 0.32 17.16 37.76
N SER A 361 -0.67 16.52 38.36
CA SER A 361 -0.84 15.06 38.30
C SER A 361 -1.51 14.58 37.01
N ARG A 362 -2.04 15.50 36.19
CA ARG A 362 -2.59 15.22 34.85
C ARG A 362 -1.57 15.48 33.74
N MET A 363 -0.41 16.05 34.06
CA MET A 363 0.66 16.31 33.10
C MET A 363 1.64 15.13 33.02
N LEU A 364 2.22 14.92 31.83
CA LEU A 364 3.34 13.99 31.69
C LEU A 364 4.53 14.50 32.50
N PRO A 365 5.21 13.64 33.27
CA PRO A 365 6.40 14.06 34.01
C PRO A 365 7.54 14.36 33.04
N PHE A 366 8.34 15.39 33.35
CA PHE A 366 9.50 15.79 32.55
C PHE A 366 10.50 14.64 32.31
N GLY A 367 10.65 13.76 33.31
CA GLY A 367 11.36 12.50 33.14
C GLY A 367 10.34 11.39 32.89
N LEU A 368 10.28 10.87 31.65
CA LEU A 368 9.50 9.66 31.29
C LEU A 368 10.13 8.38 31.87
N LYS A 369 10.52 8.42 33.15
CA LYS A 369 11.11 7.31 33.88
C LYS A 369 10.10 6.83 34.91
N HIS A 370 9.84 5.53 34.91
CA HIS A 370 9.04 4.88 35.94
C HIS A 370 9.96 4.16 36.93
N LYS A 371 9.47 3.95 38.16
CA LYS A 371 10.22 3.21 39.17
C LYS A 371 10.10 1.71 38.89
N VAL A 372 11.14 1.10 38.33
CA VAL A 372 11.21 -0.35 38.12
C VAL A 372 11.30 -1.08 39.46
N SER A 373 10.64 -2.23 39.61
CA SER A 373 10.80 -3.10 40.79
C SER A 373 12.27 -3.43 41.04
N ILE A 374 12.66 -3.62 42.30
CA ILE A 374 14.05 -3.99 42.62
C ILE A 374 14.27 -5.42 42.13
N SER A 375 15.22 -5.62 41.22
CA SER A 375 15.46 -6.97 40.69
C SER A 375 15.99 -7.91 41.77
N ASP A 376 15.70 -9.20 41.60
CA ASP A 376 16.10 -10.24 42.55
C ASP A 376 17.59 -10.58 42.51
N HIS A 377 18.28 -10.15 41.45
CA HIS A 377 19.68 -10.48 41.19
C HIS A 377 20.54 -9.21 41.11
N LYS A 378 21.80 -9.32 41.56
CA LYS A 378 22.86 -8.32 41.37
C LYS A 378 23.99 -8.94 40.56
N VAL A 379 24.65 -8.10 39.78
CA VAL A 379 25.90 -8.46 39.09
C VAL A 379 27.04 -8.18 40.06
N VAL A 380 27.90 -9.18 40.30
CA VAL A 380 29.08 -9.10 41.17
C VAL A 380 30.34 -8.90 40.31
N ALA A 381 31.47 -8.54 40.94
CA ALA A 381 32.76 -8.46 40.27
C ALA A 381 33.06 -9.76 39.51
N GLY A 382 33.39 -9.66 38.22
CA GLY A 382 33.54 -10.80 37.32
C GLY A 382 32.30 -11.14 36.47
N GLY A 383 31.21 -10.37 36.58
CA GLY A 383 30.02 -10.53 35.73
C GLY A 383 29.04 -11.61 36.19
N GLU A 384 29.32 -12.28 37.31
CA GLU A 384 28.43 -13.29 37.88
C GLU A 384 27.13 -12.67 38.43
N MET A 385 26.00 -13.33 38.19
CA MET A 385 24.69 -12.92 38.72
C MET A 385 24.36 -13.65 40.03
N VAL A 386 24.32 -12.93 41.15
CA VAL A 386 24.02 -13.47 42.48
C VAL A 386 22.67 -12.94 42.98
N LYS A 387 21.90 -13.77 43.69
CA LYS A 387 20.63 -13.36 44.30
C LYS A 387 20.87 -12.30 45.38
N ARG A 388 20.10 -11.20 45.34
CA ARG A 388 20.17 -10.12 46.34
C ARG A 388 19.64 -10.59 47.69
N SER A 389 20.34 -10.22 48.75
CA SER A 389 19.90 -10.47 50.12
C SER A 389 18.69 -9.62 50.48
N LYS A 390 17.83 -10.10 51.40
CA LYS A 390 16.71 -9.33 51.95
C LYS A 390 17.18 -7.99 52.54
N ARG A 391 18.34 -7.96 53.20
CA ARG A 391 18.95 -6.73 53.75
C ARG A 391 19.29 -5.71 52.66
N GLU A 392 19.85 -6.17 51.54
CA GLU A 392 20.20 -5.31 50.40
C GLU A 392 18.95 -4.77 49.70
N LYS A 393 17.92 -5.61 49.53
CA LYS A 393 16.62 -5.18 49.02
C LYS A 393 16.02 -4.09 49.92
N GLY A 394 16.02 -4.29 51.24
CA GLY A 394 15.55 -3.29 52.21
C GLY A 394 16.31 -1.95 52.13
N LEU A 395 17.64 -2.00 51.97
CA LEU A 395 18.45 -0.79 51.77
C LEU A 395 18.06 -0.04 50.48
N LEU A 396 17.82 -0.76 49.39
CA LEU A 396 17.37 -0.16 48.12
C LEU A 396 15.95 0.40 48.20
N ILE A 397 15.06 -0.23 48.97
CA ILE A 397 13.71 0.29 49.25
C ILE A 397 13.83 1.59 50.03
N SER A 398 14.60 1.61 51.13
CA SER A 398 14.81 2.79 51.96
C SER A 398 15.36 3.98 51.18
N LYS A 399 16.30 3.76 50.25
CA LYS A 399 16.84 4.81 49.36
C LYS A 399 15.81 5.38 48.36
N ARG A 400 14.71 4.67 48.09
CA ARG A 400 13.65 5.12 47.17
C ARG A 400 12.54 5.91 47.86
N VAL A 401 12.51 5.91 49.20
CA VAL A 401 11.57 6.69 50.00
C VAL A 401 11.98 8.17 49.92
N GLY A 402 10.99 9.04 49.71
CA GLY A 402 11.23 10.48 49.64
C GLY A 402 11.52 11.08 51.04
N PRO A 403 11.83 12.39 51.11
CA PRO A 403 12.09 13.06 52.38
C PRO A 403 10.89 13.06 53.34
N TYR A 404 9.67 12.94 52.79
CA TYR A 404 8.43 12.87 53.56
C TYR A 404 7.52 11.77 52.98
N SER A 405 7.01 10.89 53.84
CA SER A 405 6.00 9.88 53.53
C SER A 405 5.06 9.69 54.72
N LEU A 406 3.76 9.48 54.46
CA LEU A 406 2.78 9.12 55.47
C LEU A 406 2.55 7.61 55.39
N GLU A 407 3.05 6.88 56.39
CA GLU A 407 2.87 5.43 56.49
C GLU A 407 1.74 5.14 57.49
N SER A 408 0.61 4.62 56.99
CA SER A 408 -0.51 4.19 57.83
C SER A 408 -0.37 2.71 58.14
N ILE A 409 -0.24 2.38 59.42
CA ILE A 409 -0.24 1.00 59.91
C ILE A 409 -1.66 0.71 60.38
N ARG A 410 -2.32 -0.29 59.78
CA ARG A 410 -3.58 -0.83 60.30
C ARG A 410 -3.23 -2.02 61.19
N ILE A 411 -3.74 -1.99 62.42
CA ILE A 411 -3.53 -3.02 63.45
C ILE A 411 -4.71 -3.98 63.43
#